data_AF-A0A8T0J5D4-F1
#
_entry.id   AF-A0A8T0J5D4-F1
#
_cell.length_a   1.000
_cell.length_b   1.000
_cell.length_c   1.000
_cell.angle_alpha   90.00
_cell.angle_beta   90.00
_cell.angle_gamma   90.00
#
_symmetry.space_group_name_H-M   'P 1'
#
loop_
_entity.id
_entity.type
_entity.pdbx_description
1 polymer ?
#
loop_
_entity_poly.entity_id
_entity_poly.type
_entity_poly.pdbx_seq_one_letter_code
_entity_poly.pdbx_strand_id
1 'polypeptide(L)'
;MAEGESEKMATVIEESPCLWTKLPRELQHKVLSYLPLRNLFQVRCVCKDWRYVIHRRGFRSMYDSMYSPEHPNPAICYVGSYYPSALEWSMYDYINKVWKKMRSFPAQTRVDQYLVDQSVYSVEGLLCLLLWKQEQKVRTHFPWLVWNPLTNKSKSLPPCKHKTVNRGTFFVHAFADEATKTYKILMAHNPKQHPYQYMETDTSLVTEIYDSATGAWRESPEYKLRLPLSPSFNQAPKRGMLCNGVIYFVTRTSNENVLLSYDIQNDQWHEEITDEECMEIFEWDGKVMTAMPLLADDFFMDENGYRISLFERSPATKRWVDTGIEIPFKIRNKFVEDEEGVEIAASGNHLAITGYTRDGSFRIAVYKKEEKYWRFPPTAAFSDKMRQARIEGLFQFKPRLDWVP
;
A
#
# COMPACT_ATOMS: atom_id res chain seq x y z
N MET A 1 -27.41 -44.18 64.14
CA MET A 1 -26.93 -42.81 64.38
C MET A 1 -25.57 -42.70 63.71
N ALA A 2 -25.33 -41.89 62.70
CA ALA A 2 -26.17 -41.09 61.81
C ALA A 2 -25.36 -40.91 60.52
N GLU A 3 -26.06 -40.88 59.39
CA GLU A 3 -25.54 -40.64 58.05
C GLU A 3 -24.88 -39.25 57.97
N GLY A 4 -23.71 -39.18 57.34
CA GLY A 4 -23.04 -37.94 56.98
C GLY A 4 -23.16 -37.71 55.49
N GLU A 5 -24.25 -37.10 55.05
CA GLU A 5 -24.38 -36.57 53.70
C GLU A 5 -23.50 -35.32 53.56
N SER A 6 -22.49 -35.41 52.72
CA SER A 6 -21.76 -34.23 52.22
C SER A 6 -22.52 -33.71 50.99
N GLU A 7 -23.43 -32.76 51.22
CA GLU A 7 -23.97 -31.92 50.16
C GLU A 7 -22.82 -31.11 49.54
N LYS A 8 -22.37 -31.54 48.36
CA LYS A 8 -21.62 -30.67 47.45
C LYS A 8 -22.60 -29.65 46.87
N MET A 9 -22.69 -28.50 47.51
CA MET A 9 -23.35 -27.32 46.95
C MET A 9 -22.54 -26.86 45.73
N ALA A 10 -22.94 -27.31 44.55
CA ALA A 10 -22.48 -26.75 43.29
C ALA A 10 -23.12 -25.36 43.16
N THR A 11 -22.36 -24.32 43.46
CA THR A 11 -22.71 -22.94 43.14
C THR A 11 -22.79 -22.82 41.62
N VAL A 12 -24.01 -22.93 41.08
CA VAL A 12 -24.32 -22.49 39.73
C VAL A 12 -24.11 -20.98 39.73
N ILE A 13 -22.97 -20.54 39.19
CA ILE A 13 -22.79 -19.15 38.82
C ILE A 13 -23.77 -18.93 37.66
N GLU A 14 -24.96 -18.39 37.96
CA GLU A 14 -25.80 -17.80 36.93
C GLU A 14 -24.99 -16.67 36.30
N GLU A 15 -24.38 -16.95 35.14
CA GLU A 15 -23.77 -15.93 34.30
C GLU A 15 -24.85 -14.90 33.97
N SER A 16 -24.76 -13.73 34.62
CA SER A 16 -25.65 -12.62 34.31
C SER A 16 -25.60 -12.37 32.81
N PRO A 17 -26.73 -12.43 32.07
CA PRO A 17 -26.72 -12.37 30.63
C PRO A 17 -26.07 -11.07 30.19
N CYS A 18 -24.98 -11.18 29.44
CA CYS A 18 -24.16 -10.07 28.97
C CYS A 18 -25.07 -8.99 28.34
N LEU A 19 -25.13 -7.79 28.93
CA LEU A 19 -25.97 -6.67 28.47
C LEU A 19 -25.80 -6.37 26.97
N TRP A 20 -24.61 -6.65 26.42
CA TRP A 20 -24.33 -6.56 24.99
C TRP A 20 -25.32 -7.36 24.14
N THR A 21 -25.60 -8.61 24.53
CA THR A 21 -26.48 -9.51 23.77
C THR A 21 -27.92 -9.06 23.74
N LYS A 22 -28.32 -8.17 24.67
CA LYS A 22 -29.65 -7.56 24.73
C LYS A 22 -29.77 -6.27 23.88
N LEU A 23 -28.64 -5.69 23.44
CA LEU A 23 -28.68 -4.51 22.58
C LEU A 23 -29.22 -4.87 21.19
N PRO A 24 -30.09 -4.03 20.59
CA PRO A 24 -30.45 -4.14 19.18
C PRO A 24 -29.23 -4.22 18.27
N ARG A 25 -29.33 -4.98 17.17
CA ARG A 25 -28.20 -5.22 16.25
C ARG A 25 -27.67 -3.92 15.65
N GLU A 26 -28.55 -2.95 15.41
CA GLU A 26 -28.20 -1.62 14.91
C GLU A 26 -27.29 -0.88 15.88
N LEU A 27 -27.57 -0.95 17.19
CA LEU A 27 -26.72 -0.34 18.21
C LEU A 27 -25.39 -1.07 18.37
N GLN A 28 -25.39 -2.41 18.28
CA GLN A 28 -24.15 -3.18 18.27
C GLN A 28 -23.27 -2.81 17.06
N HIS A 29 -23.86 -2.70 15.86
CA HIS A 29 -23.15 -2.22 14.67
C HIS A 29 -22.55 -0.83 14.90
N LYS A 30 -23.36 0.08 15.45
CA LYS A 30 -22.96 1.46 15.73
C LYS A 30 -21.78 1.53 16.69
N VAL A 31 -21.88 0.87 17.84
CA VAL A 31 -20.80 0.86 18.84
C VAL A 31 -19.51 0.28 18.25
N LEU A 32 -19.59 -0.86 17.56
CA LEU A 32 -18.40 -1.45 16.95
C LEU A 32 -17.84 -0.59 15.80
N SER A 33 -18.68 0.19 15.12
CA SER A 33 -18.22 1.03 13.99
C SER A 33 -17.38 2.22 14.42
N TYR A 34 -17.46 2.64 15.68
CA TYR A 34 -16.57 3.67 16.25
C TYR A 34 -15.19 3.15 16.59
N LEU A 35 -14.98 1.83 16.56
CA LEU A 35 -13.69 1.26 16.92
C LEU A 35 -12.68 1.50 15.80
N PRO A 36 -11.44 1.91 16.12
CA PRO A 36 -10.37 1.95 15.14
C PRO A 36 -10.21 0.59 14.47
N LEU A 37 -9.79 0.60 13.21
CA LEU A 37 -9.63 -0.61 12.41
C LEU A 37 -8.86 -1.72 13.14
N ARG A 38 -7.77 -1.40 13.85
CA ARG A 38 -6.98 -2.39 14.62
C ARG A 38 -7.82 -3.13 15.67
N ASN A 39 -8.74 -2.44 16.34
CA ASN A 39 -9.62 -3.05 17.33
C ASN A 39 -10.63 -4.00 16.67
N LEU A 40 -11.04 -3.74 15.42
CA LEU A 40 -11.90 -4.67 14.67
C LEU A 40 -11.24 -6.05 14.46
N PHE A 41 -9.91 -6.12 14.33
CA PHE A 41 -9.21 -7.41 14.28
C PHE A 41 -9.37 -8.20 15.59
N GLN A 42 -9.38 -7.51 16.73
CA GLN A 42 -9.49 -8.12 18.06
C GLN A 42 -10.93 -8.51 18.39
N VAL A 43 -11.91 -7.67 18.02
CA VAL A 43 -13.36 -7.90 18.18
C VAL A 43 -13.79 -9.26 17.62
N ARG A 44 -13.18 -9.70 16.52
CA ARG A 44 -13.43 -11.02 15.90
C ARG A 44 -13.09 -12.21 16.78
N CYS A 45 -12.18 -12.01 17.73
CA CYS A 45 -11.65 -13.05 18.60
C CYS A 45 -12.33 -13.09 19.97
N VAL A 46 -13.21 -12.13 20.28
CA VAL A 46 -13.91 -12.05 21.56
C VAL A 46 -14.94 -13.17 21.68
N CYS A 47 -15.91 -13.24 20.76
CA CYS A 47 -16.90 -14.32 20.72
C CYS A 47 -17.52 -14.49 19.32
N LYS A 48 -18.26 -15.59 19.12
CA LYS A 48 -18.94 -15.90 17.84
C LYS A 48 -19.95 -14.82 17.44
N ASP A 49 -20.65 -14.23 18.41
CA ASP A 49 -21.66 -13.20 18.17
C ASP A 49 -21.02 -11.89 17.67
N TRP A 50 -19.98 -11.39 18.33
CA TRP A 50 -19.27 -10.18 17.90
C TRP A 50 -18.65 -10.35 16.51
N ARG A 51 -18.05 -11.52 16.27
CA ARG A 51 -17.60 -11.89 14.93
C ARG A 51 -18.75 -11.84 13.93
N TYR A 52 -19.91 -12.41 14.25
CA TYR A 52 -21.07 -12.38 13.37
C TYR A 52 -21.53 -10.94 13.08
N VAL A 53 -21.65 -10.08 14.10
CA VAL A 53 -22.08 -8.68 13.99
C VAL A 53 -21.27 -7.92 12.96
N ILE A 54 -19.93 -7.98 13.04
CA ILE A 54 -19.09 -7.21 12.11
C ILE A 54 -19.11 -7.75 10.67
N HIS A 55 -19.49 -9.03 10.45
CA HIS A 55 -19.59 -9.58 9.10
C HIS A 55 -20.93 -9.24 8.41
N ARG A 56 -21.89 -8.63 9.12
CA ARG A 56 -23.19 -8.26 8.55
C ARG A 56 -23.06 -7.01 7.68
N ARG A 57 -23.86 -6.94 6.61
CA ARG A 57 -23.89 -5.78 5.70
C ARG A 57 -24.21 -4.46 6.42
N GLY A 58 -25.07 -4.52 7.45
CA GLY A 58 -25.43 -3.35 8.25
C GLY A 58 -24.23 -2.72 8.98
N PHE A 59 -23.31 -3.52 9.51
CA PHE A 59 -22.06 -3.02 10.08
C PHE A 59 -21.21 -2.30 9.04
N ARG A 60 -21.01 -2.92 7.87
CA ARG A 60 -20.15 -2.36 6.82
C ARG A 60 -20.64 -1.00 6.34
N SER A 61 -21.93 -0.87 6.02
CA SER A 61 -22.50 0.41 5.59
C SER A 61 -22.28 1.50 6.64
N MET A 62 -22.40 1.14 7.92
CA MET A 62 -22.19 2.08 9.02
C MET A 62 -20.71 2.46 9.13
N TYR A 63 -19.81 1.48 9.15
CA TYR A 63 -18.37 1.71 9.23
C TYR A 63 -17.84 2.54 8.04
N ASP A 64 -18.31 2.27 6.82
CA ASP A 64 -17.95 3.05 5.64
C ASP A 64 -18.53 4.48 5.68
N SER A 65 -19.71 4.67 6.27
CA SER A 65 -20.32 6.01 6.46
C SER A 65 -19.72 6.83 7.60
N MET A 66 -19.04 6.18 8.55
CA MET A 66 -18.41 6.81 9.70
C MET A 66 -17.06 7.41 9.30
N TYR A 67 -17.13 8.44 8.46
CA TYR A 67 -15.98 9.26 8.11
C TYR A 67 -15.74 10.28 9.22
N SER A 68 -14.61 10.15 9.94
CA SER A 68 -14.10 11.24 10.76
C SER A 68 -12.85 11.79 10.09
N PRO A 69 -12.66 13.12 10.01
CA PRO A 69 -11.38 13.71 9.61
C PRO A 69 -10.21 13.19 10.48
N GLU A 70 -10.51 12.76 11.71
CA GLU A 70 -9.54 12.16 12.64
C GLU A 70 -9.30 10.66 12.39
N HIS A 71 -10.19 9.97 11.67
CA HIS A 71 -10.09 8.56 11.33
C HIS A 71 -10.44 8.32 9.87
N PRO A 72 -9.50 8.58 8.95
CA PRO A 72 -9.76 8.36 7.54
C PRO A 72 -10.03 6.88 7.26
N ASN A 73 -10.96 6.65 6.35
CA ASN A 73 -11.22 5.36 5.72
C ASN A 73 -11.13 5.59 4.21
N PRO A 74 -10.09 5.08 3.52
CA PRO A 74 -9.08 4.11 3.98
C PRO A 74 -8.09 4.64 5.03
N ALA A 75 -7.46 3.73 5.79
CA ALA A 75 -6.40 4.07 6.73
C ALA A 75 -5.02 3.98 6.07
N ILE A 76 -4.08 4.86 6.44
CA ILE A 76 -2.70 4.78 5.95
C ILE A 76 -1.96 3.67 6.70
N CYS A 77 -1.36 2.76 5.93
CA CYS A 77 -0.53 1.66 6.42
C CYS A 77 0.82 1.65 5.70
N TYR A 78 1.83 1.08 6.34
CA TYR A 78 3.07 0.70 5.68
C TYR A 78 3.45 -0.75 5.99
N VAL A 79 4.23 -1.33 5.10
CA VAL A 79 4.90 -2.61 5.23
C VAL A 79 6.40 -2.37 5.17
N GLY A 80 7.13 -2.95 6.11
CA GLY A 80 8.58 -2.97 6.10
C GLY A 80 9.10 -4.40 6.17
N SER A 81 10.29 -4.60 5.63
CA SER A 81 11.09 -5.83 5.80
C SER A 81 12.39 -5.50 6.54
N TYR A 82 12.93 -6.49 7.25
CA TYR A 82 14.23 -6.46 7.89
C TYR A 82 14.93 -7.78 7.63
N TYR A 83 16.23 -7.78 7.36
CA TYR A 83 17.04 -8.99 7.22
C TYR A 83 17.21 -9.72 8.56
N PRO A 84 16.88 -11.01 8.72
CA PRO A 84 16.61 -12.00 7.68
C PRO A 84 15.11 -12.29 7.46
N SER A 85 14.40 -11.32 6.88
CA SER A 85 13.13 -11.45 6.14
C SER A 85 11.83 -11.56 6.94
N ALA A 86 11.69 -10.83 8.06
CA ALA A 86 10.37 -10.66 8.67
C ALA A 86 9.60 -9.50 8.02
N LEU A 87 8.60 -9.80 7.19
CA LEU A 87 7.60 -8.80 6.81
C LEU A 87 6.77 -8.43 8.03
N GLU A 88 6.68 -7.14 8.27
CA GLU A 88 5.82 -6.60 9.29
C GLU A 88 5.12 -5.35 8.74
N TRP A 89 3.93 -5.06 9.25
CA TRP A 89 3.16 -3.92 8.80
C TRP A 89 2.52 -3.21 9.98
N SER A 90 2.33 -1.91 9.79
CA SER A 90 1.75 -1.03 10.79
C SER A 90 0.72 -0.12 10.17
N MET A 91 -0.28 0.21 10.96
CA MET A 91 -1.30 1.20 10.63
C MET A 91 -1.05 2.46 11.46
N TYR A 92 -1.35 3.62 10.88
CA TYR A 92 -1.26 4.87 11.62
C TYR A 92 -2.43 5.00 12.63
N ASP A 93 -2.10 5.16 13.91
CA ASP A 93 -3.08 5.49 14.95
C ASP A 93 -3.16 7.00 15.08
N TYR A 94 -4.23 7.56 14.53
CA TYR A 94 -4.46 8.99 14.41
C TYR A 94 -4.73 9.68 15.76
N ILE A 95 -5.33 8.98 16.73
CA ILE A 95 -5.60 9.51 18.08
C ILE A 95 -4.30 9.61 18.85
N ASN A 96 -3.57 8.49 18.96
CA ASN A 96 -2.35 8.43 19.75
C ASN A 96 -1.14 8.98 19.00
N LYS A 97 -1.29 9.30 17.71
CA LYS A 97 -0.27 9.89 16.84
C LYS A 97 0.99 9.01 16.77
N VAL A 98 0.81 7.69 16.72
CA VAL A 98 1.87 6.67 16.67
C VAL A 98 1.56 5.64 15.61
N TRP A 99 2.58 4.97 15.08
CA TRP A 99 2.34 3.76 14.31
C TRP A 99 2.01 2.61 15.26
N LYS A 100 1.06 1.75 14.88
CA LYS A 100 0.70 0.54 15.64
C LYS A 100 0.95 -0.68 14.78
N LYS A 101 1.76 -1.59 15.30
CA LYS A 101 2.00 -2.90 14.69
C LYS A 101 0.68 -3.66 14.53
N MET A 102 0.50 -4.19 13.34
CA MET A 102 -0.63 -5.00 12.95
C MET A 102 -0.28 -6.49 13.06
N ARG A 103 -1.23 -7.36 12.71
CA ARG A 103 -1.06 -8.81 12.77
C ARG A 103 0.12 -9.26 11.90
N SER A 104 0.90 -10.23 12.37
CA SER A 104 1.96 -10.83 11.56
C SER A 104 1.44 -11.43 10.25
N PHE A 105 2.25 -11.34 9.20
CA PHE A 105 1.97 -12.01 7.93
C PHE A 105 1.87 -13.53 8.09
N PRO A 106 1.17 -14.23 7.17
CA PRO A 106 1.09 -15.68 7.17
C PRO A 106 2.46 -16.35 7.15
N ALA A 107 2.60 -17.53 7.77
CA ALA A 107 3.88 -18.23 7.82
C ALA A 107 4.46 -18.53 6.42
N GLN A 108 3.61 -18.67 5.40
CA GLN A 108 4.03 -18.89 4.00
C GLN A 108 4.80 -17.72 3.40
N THR A 109 4.76 -16.52 4.00
CA THR A 109 5.55 -15.36 3.54
C THR A 109 6.99 -15.38 4.07
N ARG A 110 7.30 -16.29 5.01
CA ARG A 110 8.65 -16.44 5.55
C ARG A 110 9.46 -17.25 4.55
N VAL A 111 10.29 -16.56 3.78
CA VAL A 111 11.17 -17.20 2.79
C VAL A 111 12.62 -17.08 3.28
N ASP A 112 13.29 -18.23 3.43
CA ASP A 112 14.70 -18.33 3.85
C ASP A 112 15.65 -17.96 2.70
N GLN A 113 15.77 -16.67 2.33
CA GLN A 113 16.69 -16.30 1.25
C GLN A 113 17.32 -14.91 1.41
N TYR A 114 18.62 -14.87 1.16
CA TYR A 114 19.48 -13.68 1.06
C TYR A 114 19.29 -12.87 -0.24
N LEU A 115 18.38 -13.30 -1.13
CA LEU A 115 18.26 -12.83 -2.51
C LEU A 115 16.80 -12.56 -2.92
N VAL A 116 15.92 -12.33 -1.94
CA VAL A 116 14.49 -12.12 -2.20
C VAL A 116 14.05 -10.67 -1.97
N ASP A 117 13.77 -9.95 -3.07
CA ASP A 117 13.10 -8.67 -3.02
C ASP A 117 11.59 -8.89 -2.81
N GLN A 118 10.96 -8.03 -2.03
CA GLN A 118 9.54 -8.14 -1.68
C GLN A 118 8.82 -6.88 -2.14
N SER A 119 7.53 -6.98 -2.41
CA SER A 119 6.68 -5.82 -2.69
C SER A 119 5.26 -6.16 -2.31
N VAL A 120 4.61 -5.26 -1.57
CA VAL A 120 3.23 -5.44 -1.11
C VAL A 120 2.35 -4.37 -1.70
N TYR A 121 1.28 -4.78 -2.37
CA TYR A 121 0.28 -3.92 -2.97
C TYR A 121 -1.03 -4.09 -2.22
N SER A 122 -1.65 -2.99 -1.82
CA SER A 122 -2.96 -3.02 -1.20
C SER A 122 -4.04 -2.96 -2.29
N VAL A 123 -5.08 -3.75 -2.13
CA VAL A 123 -6.32 -3.60 -2.88
C VAL A 123 -7.47 -3.65 -1.90
N GLU A 124 -7.99 -2.47 -1.57
CA GLU A 124 -9.00 -2.29 -0.55
C GLU A 124 -8.54 -2.89 0.79
N GLY A 125 -8.99 -4.11 1.11
CA GLY A 125 -8.72 -4.80 2.38
C GLY A 125 -7.85 -6.04 2.24
N LEU A 126 -7.30 -6.28 1.04
CA LEU A 126 -6.37 -7.37 0.75
C LEU A 126 -4.97 -6.81 0.55
N LEU A 127 -3.98 -7.61 0.92
CA LEU A 127 -2.58 -7.36 0.63
C LEU A 127 -2.11 -8.40 -0.38
N CYS A 128 -1.64 -7.95 -1.53
CA CYS A 128 -1.07 -8.74 -2.61
C CYS A 128 0.45 -8.66 -2.50
N LEU A 129 1.09 -9.79 -2.21
CA LEU A 129 2.53 -9.91 -2.05
C LEU A 129 3.14 -10.47 -3.33
N LEU A 130 4.18 -9.79 -3.78
CA LEU A 130 5.06 -10.21 -4.86
C LEU A 130 6.45 -10.44 -4.29
N LEU A 131 6.97 -11.65 -4.48
CA LEU A 131 8.30 -12.05 -4.04
C LEU A 131 9.14 -12.36 -5.26
N TRP A 132 10.36 -11.84 -5.29
CA TRP A 132 11.30 -12.03 -6.39
C TRP A 132 12.51 -12.79 -5.91
N LYS A 133 13.00 -13.75 -6.67
CA LYS A 133 14.34 -14.31 -6.50
C LYS A 133 15.27 -13.67 -7.52
N GLN A 134 16.39 -13.14 -7.05
CA GLN A 134 17.45 -12.64 -7.91
C GLN A 134 18.51 -13.72 -8.13
N GLU A 135 18.76 -14.08 -9.39
CA GLU A 135 19.86 -14.96 -9.79
C GLU A 135 20.65 -14.29 -10.91
N GLN A 136 21.86 -13.82 -10.59
CA GLN A 136 22.69 -13.04 -11.52
C GLN A 136 21.87 -11.87 -12.13
N LYS A 137 21.72 -11.83 -13.47
CA LYS A 137 20.97 -10.80 -14.22
C LYS A 137 19.52 -11.18 -14.53
N VAL A 138 18.99 -12.25 -13.93
CA VAL A 138 17.60 -12.67 -14.11
C VAL A 138 16.85 -12.48 -12.81
N ARG A 139 15.62 -11.97 -12.92
CA ARG A 139 14.66 -11.97 -11.83
C ARG A 139 13.53 -12.93 -12.14
N THR A 140 13.23 -13.76 -11.16
CA THR A 140 12.14 -14.72 -11.22
C THR A 140 11.19 -14.42 -10.09
N HIS A 141 9.93 -14.12 -10.39
CA HIS A 141 8.95 -13.97 -9.32
C HIS A 141 8.36 -15.32 -8.92
N PHE A 142 8.10 -15.45 -7.62
CA PHE A 142 7.25 -16.51 -7.10
C PHE A 142 5.78 -16.22 -7.46
N PRO A 143 4.91 -17.24 -7.40
CA PRO A 143 3.48 -17.00 -7.47
C PRO A 143 3.04 -15.95 -6.46
N TRP A 144 2.18 -15.03 -6.90
CA TRP A 144 1.60 -14.01 -6.04
C TRP A 144 0.87 -14.64 -4.86
N LEU A 145 0.96 -13.99 -3.69
CA LEU A 145 0.17 -14.35 -2.52
C LEU A 145 -0.80 -13.23 -2.19
N VAL A 146 -2.09 -13.53 -2.15
CA VAL A 146 -3.10 -12.58 -1.68
C VAL A 146 -3.50 -12.97 -0.26
N TRP A 147 -3.48 -12.00 0.64
CA TRP A 147 -3.79 -12.18 2.05
C TRP A 147 -4.87 -11.20 2.48
N ASN A 148 -5.88 -11.70 3.19
CA ASN A 148 -6.83 -10.87 3.92
C ASN A 148 -6.38 -10.82 5.39
N PRO A 149 -5.82 -9.70 5.86
CA PRO A 149 -5.34 -9.60 7.24
C PRO A 149 -6.44 -9.76 8.28
N LEU A 150 -7.67 -9.32 7.96
CA LEU A 150 -8.81 -9.39 8.88
C LEU A 150 -9.22 -10.84 9.09
N THR A 151 -9.35 -11.62 8.00
CA THR A 151 -9.79 -13.02 8.08
C THR A 151 -8.67 -14.01 8.30
N ASN A 152 -7.42 -13.58 8.13
CA ASN A 152 -6.22 -14.41 8.12
C ASN A 152 -6.29 -15.57 7.12
N LYS A 153 -7.07 -15.39 6.06
CA LYS A 153 -7.06 -16.28 4.92
C LYS A 153 -6.03 -15.77 3.93
N SER A 154 -5.33 -16.67 3.26
CA SER A 154 -4.42 -16.37 2.17
C SER A 154 -4.62 -17.37 1.04
N LYS A 155 -4.27 -16.95 -0.18
CA LYS A 155 -4.33 -17.76 -1.39
C LYS A 155 -3.13 -17.45 -2.28
N SER A 156 -2.50 -18.49 -2.80
CA SER A 156 -1.51 -18.35 -3.86
C SER A 156 -2.22 -18.30 -5.21
N LEU A 157 -1.87 -17.32 -6.03
CA LEU A 157 -2.44 -17.16 -7.37
C LEU A 157 -1.78 -18.12 -8.35
N PRO A 158 -2.45 -18.48 -9.46
CA PRO A 158 -1.78 -19.19 -10.54
C PRO A 158 -0.55 -18.42 -11.04
N PRO A 159 0.44 -19.12 -11.62
CA PRO A 159 1.61 -18.46 -12.17
C PRO A 159 1.25 -17.56 -13.35
N CYS A 160 1.94 -16.42 -13.46
CA CYS A 160 1.97 -15.60 -14.66
C CYS A 160 2.58 -16.39 -15.83
N LYS A 161 2.27 -15.98 -17.07
CA LYS A 161 2.84 -16.59 -18.28
C LYS A 161 4.35 -16.36 -18.35
N HIS A 162 4.80 -15.16 -17.99
CA HIS A 162 6.21 -14.77 -18.05
C HIS A 162 6.86 -14.73 -16.66
N LYS A 163 7.36 -15.87 -16.17
CA LYS A 163 7.97 -15.97 -14.82
C LYS A 163 9.28 -15.20 -14.67
N THR A 164 10.04 -15.13 -15.77
CA THR A 164 11.37 -14.53 -15.83
C THR A 164 11.33 -13.27 -16.65
N VAL A 165 11.99 -12.25 -16.14
CA VAL A 165 11.94 -10.90 -16.70
C VAL A 165 13.33 -10.31 -16.75
N ASN A 166 13.54 -9.38 -17.68
CA ASN A 166 14.80 -8.66 -17.78
C ASN A 166 15.04 -7.84 -16.50
N ARG A 167 16.32 -7.54 -16.20
CA ARG A 167 16.63 -6.49 -15.22
C ARG A 167 16.16 -5.16 -15.80
N GLY A 168 14.91 -4.80 -15.55
CA GLY A 168 14.27 -3.60 -16.07
C GLY A 168 13.11 -3.15 -15.17
N THR A 169 12.44 -2.08 -15.58
CA THR A 169 11.35 -1.47 -14.82
C THR A 169 10.08 -2.32 -14.91
N PHE A 170 9.43 -2.54 -13.75
CA PHE A 170 8.13 -3.19 -13.63
C PHE A 170 7.09 -2.17 -13.20
N PHE A 171 5.88 -2.25 -13.73
CA PHE A 171 4.76 -1.41 -13.33
C PHE A 171 3.68 -2.29 -12.73
N VAL A 172 3.30 -2.02 -11.49
CA VAL A 172 2.41 -2.90 -10.76
C VAL A 172 1.38 -2.10 -9.97
N HIS A 173 0.11 -2.49 -10.12
CA HIS A 173 -0.97 -1.94 -9.31
C HIS A 173 -2.07 -2.99 -9.11
N ALA A 174 -2.68 -2.98 -7.93
CA ALA A 174 -3.82 -3.85 -7.62
C ALA A 174 -5.06 -2.97 -7.39
N PHE A 175 -6.17 -3.33 -8.03
CA PHE A 175 -7.39 -2.53 -8.01
C PHE A 175 -8.64 -3.39 -7.89
N ALA A 176 -9.70 -2.78 -7.38
CA ALA A 176 -10.95 -3.44 -7.03
C ALA A 176 -12.08 -3.02 -7.99
N ASP A 177 -12.95 -3.96 -8.31
CA ASP A 177 -14.30 -3.67 -8.77
C ASP A 177 -15.25 -3.87 -7.58
N GLU A 178 -15.72 -2.76 -7.01
CA GLU A 178 -16.60 -2.79 -5.83
C GLU A 178 -17.97 -3.38 -6.14
N ALA A 179 -18.47 -3.26 -7.38
CA ALA A 179 -19.79 -3.77 -7.76
C ALA A 179 -19.79 -5.30 -7.81
N THR A 180 -18.76 -5.89 -8.42
CA THR A 180 -18.62 -7.35 -8.51
C THR A 180 -17.93 -7.97 -7.30
N LYS A 181 -17.33 -7.15 -6.42
CA LYS A 181 -16.49 -7.58 -5.29
C LYS A 181 -15.30 -8.43 -5.72
N THR A 182 -14.79 -8.12 -6.90
CA THR A 182 -13.62 -8.77 -7.47
C THR A 182 -12.47 -7.79 -7.40
N TYR A 183 -11.25 -8.31 -7.42
CA TYR A 183 -10.05 -7.54 -7.58
C TYR A 183 -9.25 -8.03 -8.79
N LYS A 184 -8.41 -7.14 -9.28
CA LYS A 184 -7.47 -7.36 -10.36
C LYS A 184 -6.08 -6.92 -9.95
N ILE A 185 -5.08 -7.56 -10.51
CA ILE A 185 -3.67 -7.18 -10.34
C ILE A 185 -3.10 -6.97 -11.74
N LEU A 186 -2.73 -5.72 -12.04
CA LEU A 186 -2.02 -5.37 -13.26
C LEU A 186 -0.53 -5.44 -13.00
N MET A 187 0.16 -6.21 -13.84
CA MET A 187 1.61 -6.24 -13.92
C MET A 187 2.00 -5.95 -15.37
N ALA A 188 2.75 -4.87 -15.59
CA ALA A 188 3.32 -4.55 -16.88
C ALA A 188 4.84 -4.61 -16.80
N HIS A 189 5.45 -5.32 -17.74
CA HIS A 189 6.87 -5.61 -17.73
C HIS A 189 7.39 -5.88 -19.13
N ASN A 190 8.71 -5.94 -19.26
CA ASN A 190 9.34 -6.43 -20.47
C ASN A 190 9.77 -7.91 -20.28
N PRO A 191 9.12 -8.86 -20.98
CA PRO A 191 9.44 -10.27 -20.83
C PRO A 191 10.81 -10.57 -21.42
N LYS A 192 11.61 -11.36 -20.71
CA LYS A 192 12.91 -11.80 -21.22
C LYS A 192 12.71 -12.85 -22.31
N GLN A 193 12.94 -12.49 -23.58
CA GLN A 193 12.80 -13.42 -24.71
C GLN A 193 13.98 -14.40 -24.82
N HIS A 194 15.22 -14.00 -24.48
CA HIS A 194 16.39 -14.87 -24.49
C HIS A 194 17.39 -14.61 -23.34
N PRO A 195 18.12 -15.62 -22.83
CA PRO A 195 19.05 -15.49 -21.70
C PRO A 195 20.18 -14.47 -21.92
N TYR A 196 20.56 -14.25 -23.19
CA TYR A 196 21.73 -13.48 -23.63
C TYR A 196 21.40 -12.27 -24.51
N GLN A 197 20.13 -11.95 -24.76
CA GLN A 197 19.76 -10.74 -25.51
C GLN A 197 19.93 -9.53 -24.62
N TYR A 198 21.00 -8.78 -24.89
CA TYR A 198 21.18 -7.40 -24.47
C TYR A 198 20.69 -6.54 -25.63
N MET A 199 19.52 -5.92 -25.52
CA MET A 199 19.18 -4.83 -26.42
C MET A 199 18.83 -3.59 -25.62
N GLU A 200 19.48 -2.50 -26.00
CA GLU A 200 19.41 -1.15 -25.40
C GLU A 200 18.11 -0.40 -25.77
N THR A 201 17.18 -1.05 -26.48
CA THR A 201 15.96 -0.43 -27.03
C THR A 201 14.69 -1.21 -26.66
N ASP A 202 14.60 -1.63 -25.40
CA ASP A 202 13.46 -2.35 -24.84
C ASP A 202 12.24 -1.42 -24.65
N THR A 203 11.61 -1.04 -25.75
CA THR A 203 10.38 -0.21 -25.78
C THR A 203 9.10 -1.04 -25.62
N SER A 204 9.21 -2.34 -25.39
CA SER A 204 8.06 -3.23 -25.39
C SER A 204 7.55 -3.50 -23.98
N LEU A 205 6.24 -3.34 -23.79
CA LEU A 205 5.56 -3.55 -22.53
C LEU A 205 4.46 -4.60 -22.70
N VAL A 206 4.65 -5.76 -22.08
CA VAL A 206 3.63 -6.80 -21.95
C VAL A 206 2.87 -6.57 -20.66
N THR A 207 1.54 -6.62 -20.75
CA THR A 207 0.65 -6.42 -19.60
C THR A 207 -0.07 -7.71 -19.29
N GLU A 208 0.10 -8.21 -18.07
CA GLU A 208 -0.61 -9.36 -17.53
C GLU A 208 -1.56 -8.88 -16.42
N ILE A 209 -2.83 -9.25 -16.52
CA ILE A 209 -3.87 -8.86 -15.56
C ILE A 209 -4.49 -10.11 -14.97
N TYR A 210 -4.32 -10.29 -13.66
CA TYR A 210 -5.07 -11.27 -12.90
C TYR A 210 -6.49 -10.78 -12.69
N ASP A 211 -7.47 -11.65 -12.88
CA ASP A 211 -8.85 -11.39 -12.50
C ASP A 211 -9.32 -12.42 -11.49
N SER A 212 -9.67 -11.98 -10.28
CA SER A 212 -10.19 -12.87 -9.23
C SER A 212 -11.55 -13.49 -9.59
N ALA A 213 -12.32 -12.90 -10.52
CA ALA A 213 -13.59 -13.45 -10.99
C ALA A 213 -13.39 -14.74 -11.79
N THR A 214 -12.36 -14.76 -12.66
CA THR A 214 -12.01 -15.93 -13.49
C THR A 214 -10.98 -16.82 -12.81
N GLY A 215 -10.26 -16.27 -11.83
CA GLY A 215 -9.16 -16.94 -11.15
C GLY A 215 -7.94 -17.13 -12.04
N ALA A 216 -7.79 -16.37 -13.13
CA ALA A 216 -6.75 -16.54 -14.13
C ALA A 216 -6.07 -15.21 -14.52
N TRP A 217 -4.85 -15.32 -15.07
CA TRP A 217 -4.16 -14.22 -15.73
C TRP A 217 -4.59 -14.16 -17.19
N ARG A 218 -4.85 -12.94 -17.68
CA ARG A 218 -4.90 -12.65 -19.12
C ARG A 218 -3.72 -11.79 -19.51
N GLU A 219 -3.24 -11.97 -20.74
CA GLU A 219 -2.25 -11.09 -21.35
C GLU A 219 -2.98 -10.12 -22.28
N SER A 220 -2.70 -8.83 -22.16
CA SER A 220 -3.15 -7.82 -23.12
C SER A 220 -2.16 -7.71 -24.28
N PRO A 221 -2.59 -7.17 -25.44
CA PRO A 221 -1.68 -6.90 -26.55
C PRO A 221 -0.45 -6.10 -26.11
N GLU A 222 0.69 -6.40 -26.71
CA GLU A 222 1.93 -5.70 -26.45
C GLU A 222 1.81 -4.20 -26.76
N TYR A 223 2.26 -3.37 -25.83
CA TYR A 223 2.35 -1.93 -26.02
C TYR A 223 3.78 -1.52 -26.38
N LYS A 224 3.92 -0.67 -27.40
CA LYS A 224 5.20 -0.11 -27.83
C LYS A 224 5.33 1.31 -27.29
N LEU A 225 6.23 1.48 -26.32
CA LEU A 225 6.66 2.77 -25.79
C LEU A 225 7.32 3.59 -26.91
N ARG A 226 7.15 4.91 -26.84
CA ARG A 226 7.79 5.84 -27.78
C ARG A 226 9.28 5.95 -27.52
N LEU A 227 9.67 5.86 -26.26
CA LEU A 227 11.06 5.94 -25.83
C LEU A 227 11.44 4.70 -24.99
N PRO A 228 12.69 4.23 -25.09
CA PRO A 228 13.17 3.15 -24.23
C PRO A 228 13.23 3.65 -22.78
N LEU A 229 12.73 2.83 -21.86
CA LEU A 229 12.87 3.12 -20.44
C LEU A 229 14.36 3.12 -20.08
N SER A 230 14.77 4.05 -19.22
CA SER A 230 16.12 3.99 -18.68
C SER A 230 16.26 2.70 -17.89
N PRO A 231 17.33 1.90 -18.09
CA PRO A 231 17.66 0.85 -17.15
C PRO A 231 17.95 1.51 -15.81
N SER A 232 16.95 1.57 -14.93
CA SER A 232 17.09 2.21 -13.64
C SER A 232 18.16 1.47 -12.83
N PHE A 233 19.06 2.22 -12.19
CA PHE A 233 20.01 1.64 -11.22
C PHE A 233 19.24 0.95 -10.08
N ASN A 234 18.08 1.51 -9.74
CA ASN A 234 17.12 0.94 -8.81
C ASN A 234 16.06 0.08 -9.47
N GLN A 235 16.08 -1.18 -9.08
CA GLN A 235 15.33 -2.24 -9.72
C GLN A 235 13.97 -2.47 -9.05
N ALA A 236 13.54 -1.69 -8.05
CA ALA A 236 12.25 -1.92 -7.38
C ALA A 236 11.06 -1.73 -8.36
N PRO A 237 9.99 -2.54 -8.25
CA PRO A 237 8.78 -2.32 -9.03
C PRO A 237 8.20 -0.92 -8.81
N LYS A 238 7.84 -0.23 -9.88
CA LYS A 238 7.11 1.03 -9.84
C LYS A 238 5.66 0.77 -9.47
N ARG A 239 5.22 1.43 -8.40
CA ARG A 239 3.86 1.33 -7.90
C ARG A 239 2.98 2.27 -8.70
N GLY A 240 1.83 1.76 -9.12
CA GLY A 240 0.82 2.60 -9.74
C GLY A 240 -0.05 3.29 -8.69
N MET A 241 -0.73 4.33 -9.12
CA MET A 241 -1.83 4.94 -8.39
C MET A 241 -3.09 4.89 -9.27
N LEU A 242 -4.24 4.50 -8.71
CA LEU A 242 -5.53 4.53 -9.40
C LEU A 242 -6.29 5.81 -9.04
N CYS A 243 -6.75 6.53 -10.07
CA CYS A 243 -7.64 7.67 -9.90
C CYS A 243 -8.58 7.73 -11.11
N ASN A 244 -9.89 7.86 -10.85
CA ASN A 244 -10.92 8.02 -11.90
C ASN A 244 -10.86 6.98 -13.04
N GLY A 245 -10.57 5.70 -12.70
CA GLY A 245 -10.51 4.61 -13.68
C GLY A 245 -9.21 4.51 -14.47
N VAL A 246 -8.21 5.35 -14.18
CA VAL A 246 -6.90 5.35 -14.83
C VAL A 246 -5.82 5.07 -13.79
N ILE A 247 -4.89 4.17 -14.12
CA ILE A 247 -3.73 3.85 -13.28
C ILE A 247 -2.53 4.63 -13.81
N TYR A 248 -1.87 5.42 -12.98
CA TYR A 248 -0.73 6.24 -13.34
C TYR A 248 0.57 5.71 -12.75
N PHE A 249 1.66 5.85 -13.49
CA PHE A 249 3.02 5.48 -13.08
C PHE A 249 3.99 6.57 -13.51
N VAL A 250 4.89 6.96 -12.60
CA VAL A 250 6.03 7.81 -12.94
C VAL A 250 7.21 6.94 -13.33
N THR A 251 7.82 7.27 -14.47
CA THR A 251 9.07 6.67 -14.91
C THR A 251 9.91 7.70 -15.66
N ARG A 252 11.14 7.32 -15.99
CA ARG A 252 12.06 8.15 -16.78
C ARG A 252 12.77 7.33 -17.84
N THR A 253 13.09 7.99 -18.95
CA THR A 253 14.05 7.50 -19.93
C THR A 253 15.43 8.02 -19.55
N SER A 254 16.45 7.88 -20.41
CA SER A 254 17.76 8.46 -20.13
C SER A 254 17.71 9.98 -20.00
N ASN A 255 16.78 10.65 -20.70
CA ASN A 255 16.75 12.11 -20.84
C ASN A 255 15.38 12.76 -20.54
N GLU A 256 14.31 11.96 -20.41
CA GLU A 256 12.92 12.48 -20.37
C GLU A 256 12.16 11.90 -19.18
N ASN A 257 11.34 12.73 -18.52
CA ASN A 257 10.34 12.24 -17.56
C ASN A 257 9.09 11.77 -18.30
N VAL A 258 8.54 10.65 -17.86
CA VAL A 258 7.41 10.00 -18.52
C VAL A 258 6.34 9.66 -17.50
N LEU A 259 5.14 10.16 -17.75
CA LEU A 259 3.93 9.71 -17.10
C LEU A 259 3.25 8.64 -17.95
N LEU A 260 3.36 7.40 -17.50
CA LEU A 260 2.60 6.29 -18.07
C LEU A 260 1.23 6.21 -17.42
N SER A 261 0.21 5.93 -18.21
CA SER A 261 -1.14 5.71 -17.70
C SER A 261 -1.84 4.55 -18.40
N TYR A 262 -2.65 3.83 -17.65
CA TYR A 262 -3.44 2.71 -18.13
C TYR A 262 -4.93 2.99 -17.93
N ASP A 263 -5.67 3.12 -19.02
CA ASP A 263 -7.13 3.22 -19.02
C ASP A 263 -7.74 1.84 -18.82
N ILE A 264 -8.36 1.62 -17.65
CA ILE A 264 -8.97 0.33 -17.30
C ILE A 264 -10.18 0.00 -18.17
N GLN A 265 -10.94 1.02 -18.60
CA GLN A 265 -12.16 0.81 -19.37
C GLN A 265 -11.84 0.41 -20.81
N ASN A 266 -10.84 1.08 -21.39
CA ASN A 266 -10.44 0.86 -22.78
C ASN A 266 -9.32 -0.17 -22.97
N ASP A 267 -8.71 -0.64 -21.88
CA ASP A 267 -7.59 -1.59 -21.88
C ASP A 267 -6.37 -1.05 -22.65
N GLN A 268 -6.06 0.23 -22.46
CA GLN A 268 -5.06 0.96 -23.27
C GLN A 268 -4.04 1.70 -22.43
N TRP A 269 -2.80 1.68 -22.92
CA TRP A 269 -1.71 2.49 -22.40
C TRP A 269 -1.62 3.84 -23.11
N HIS A 270 -1.31 4.87 -22.33
CA HIS A 270 -0.97 6.19 -22.81
C HIS A 270 0.34 6.65 -22.19
N GLU A 271 1.15 7.32 -23.02
CA GLU A 271 2.45 7.85 -22.66
C GLU A 271 2.44 9.36 -22.86
N GLU A 272 2.83 10.07 -21.80
CA GLU A 272 3.01 11.52 -21.79
C GLU A 272 4.45 11.84 -21.37
N ILE A 273 5.21 12.43 -22.30
CA ILE A 273 6.53 12.99 -22.04
C ILE A 273 6.33 14.37 -21.41
N THR A 274 7.05 14.65 -20.33
CA THR A 274 6.93 15.88 -19.57
C THR A 274 8.30 16.37 -19.12
N ASP A 275 8.48 17.69 -19.07
CA ASP A 275 9.66 18.32 -18.50
C ASP A 275 9.63 18.30 -16.95
N GLU A 276 8.51 17.90 -16.35
CA GLU A 276 8.28 17.97 -14.91
C GLU A 276 8.88 16.75 -14.19
N GLU A 277 9.75 17.00 -13.21
CA GLU A 277 10.38 15.98 -12.37
C GLU A 277 9.43 15.52 -11.25
N CYS A 278 8.41 14.76 -11.63
CA CYS A 278 7.52 14.10 -10.67
C CYS A 278 8.32 13.12 -9.80
N MET A 279 8.30 13.30 -8.48
CA MET A 279 8.97 12.37 -7.57
C MET A 279 8.18 11.07 -7.40
N GLU A 280 6.93 11.17 -6.96
CA GLU A 280 6.03 10.05 -6.71
C GLU A 280 4.58 10.53 -6.93
N ILE A 281 3.75 9.71 -7.56
CA ILE A 281 2.32 10.00 -7.75
C ILE A 281 1.49 9.28 -6.70
N PHE A 282 0.52 9.99 -6.14
CA PHE A 282 -0.40 9.45 -5.16
C PHE A 282 -1.80 10.04 -5.33
N GLU A 283 -2.80 9.33 -4.81
CA GLU A 283 -4.19 9.77 -4.80
C GLU A 283 -4.46 10.54 -3.52
N TRP A 284 -5.14 11.68 -3.62
CA TRP A 284 -5.64 12.39 -2.45
C TRP A 284 -6.98 13.07 -2.77
N ASP A 285 -8.04 12.66 -2.06
CA ASP A 285 -9.39 13.24 -2.17
C ASP A 285 -9.94 13.23 -3.62
N GLY A 286 -9.72 12.14 -4.35
CA GLY A 286 -10.15 11.92 -5.73
C GLY A 286 -9.29 12.61 -6.80
N LYS A 287 -8.09 13.07 -6.41
CA LYS A 287 -7.19 13.85 -7.26
C LYS A 287 -5.86 13.15 -7.44
N VAL A 288 -5.28 13.33 -8.63
CA VAL A 288 -3.92 12.88 -8.94
C VAL A 288 -2.96 13.93 -8.42
N MET A 289 -2.09 13.52 -7.50
CA MET A 289 -1.13 14.39 -6.84
C MET A 289 0.29 13.92 -7.12
N THR A 290 1.24 14.85 -7.05
CA THR A 290 2.67 14.56 -7.09
C THR A 290 3.44 15.51 -6.17
N ALA A 291 4.64 15.14 -5.77
CA ALA A 291 5.61 16.05 -5.17
C ALA A 291 6.67 16.40 -6.22
N MET A 292 7.02 17.68 -6.35
CA MET A 292 8.01 18.15 -7.33
C MET A 292 8.99 19.16 -6.71
N PRO A 293 10.28 19.09 -7.11
CA PRO A 293 11.25 20.12 -6.76
C PRO A 293 10.94 21.41 -7.52
N LEU A 294 11.03 22.54 -6.82
CA LEU A 294 10.99 23.89 -7.38
C LEU A 294 12.30 24.57 -7.05
N LEU A 295 12.99 25.06 -8.08
CA LEU A 295 14.15 25.93 -7.91
C LEU A 295 13.73 27.13 -7.06
N ALA A 296 14.55 27.46 -6.05
CA ALA A 296 14.34 28.67 -5.28
C ALA A 296 14.86 29.86 -6.10
N ASP A 297 14.03 30.88 -6.34
CA ASP A 297 14.34 32.03 -7.18
C ASP A 297 15.42 32.99 -6.59
N ASP A 298 15.94 32.72 -5.39
CA ASP A 298 16.83 33.64 -4.69
C ASP A 298 18.32 33.33 -4.92
N PHE A 299 19.00 34.27 -5.57
CA PHE A 299 20.44 34.31 -5.87
C PHE A 299 21.37 34.34 -4.64
N PHE A 300 20.83 34.36 -3.42
CA PHE A 300 21.61 34.35 -2.17
C PHE A 300 21.53 32.99 -1.49
N MET A 301 22.57 32.21 -1.74
CA MET A 301 22.79 30.85 -1.28
C MET A 301 22.86 30.75 0.25
N ASP A 302 22.01 29.91 0.82
CA ASP A 302 22.31 29.07 1.98
C ASP A 302 21.94 27.63 1.59
N GLU A 303 22.92 26.82 1.16
CA GLU A 303 22.95 25.33 1.00
C GLU A 303 21.72 24.55 0.42
N ASN A 304 20.61 25.19 0.03
CA ASN A 304 19.28 24.59 -0.09
C ASN A 304 18.60 24.86 -1.44
N GLY A 305 19.25 24.47 -2.55
CA GLY A 305 18.90 24.90 -3.92
C GLY A 305 17.51 24.56 -4.49
N TYR A 306 16.61 23.90 -3.76
CA TYR A 306 15.22 23.69 -4.18
C TYR A 306 14.27 23.41 -3.01
N ARG A 307 13.02 23.89 -3.09
CA ARG A 307 11.91 23.48 -2.22
C ARG A 307 11.13 22.34 -2.87
N ILE A 308 10.40 21.54 -2.10
CA ILE A 308 9.50 20.52 -2.66
C ILE A 308 8.06 20.90 -2.32
N SER A 309 7.22 21.03 -3.34
CA SER A 309 5.79 21.33 -3.18
C SER A 309 4.93 20.20 -3.73
N LEU A 310 3.71 20.11 -3.23
CA LEU A 310 2.70 19.19 -3.75
C LEU A 310 1.89 19.87 -4.85
N PHE A 311 1.68 19.13 -5.93
CA PHE A 311 0.94 19.58 -7.10
C PHE A 311 -0.24 18.67 -7.36
N GLU A 312 -1.35 19.26 -7.81
CA GLU A 312 -2.53 18.58 -8.29
C GLU A 312 -2.55 18.59 -9.83
N ARG A 313 -2.87 17.46 -10.45
CA ARG A 313 -3.09 17.40 -11.89
C ARG A 313 -4.48 17.88 -12.23
N SER A 314 -4.59 18.97 -12.98
CA SER A 314 -5.88 19.48 -13.46
C SER A 314 -6.54 18.47 -14.41
N PRO A 315 -7.78 18.01 -14.14
CA PRO A 315 -8.49 17.12 -15.06
C PRO A 315 -8.79 17.78 -16.42
N ALA A 316 -8.97 19.10 -16.44
CA ALA A 316 -9.34 19.85 -17.64
C ALA A 316 -8.13 20.16 -18.54
N THR A 317 -7.01 20.59 -17.96
CA THR A 317 -5.82 21.02 -18.73
C THR A 317 -4.70 20.00 -18.75
N LYS A 318 -4.77 18.96 -17.91
CA LYS A 318 -3.70 17.99 -17.63
C LYS A 318 -2.41 18.60 -17.07
N ARG A 319 -2.40 19.90 -16.75
CA ARG A 319 -1.25 20.59 -16.14
C ARG A 319 -1.21 20.37 -14.63
N TRP A 320 0.00 20.40 -14.09
CA TRP A 320 0.23 20.41 -12.65
C TRP A 320 -0.02 21.82 -12.09
N VAL A 321 -0.73 21.89 -10.97
CA VAL A 321 -1.09 23.13 -10.28
C VAL A 321 -0.59 23.03 -8.85
N ASP A 322 0.22 24.01 -8.42
CA ASP A 322 0.74 24.06 -7.05
C ASP A 322 -0.42 24.18 -6.05
N THR A 323 -0.41 23.32 -5.04
CA THR A 323 -1.41 23.32 -3.98
C THR A 323 -1.07 24.26 -2.82
N GLY A 324 0.14 24.81 -2.81
CA GLY A 324 0.70 25.61 -1.72
C GLY A 324 1.11 24.77 -0.50
N ILE A 325 1.05 23.43 -0.59
CA ILE A 325 1.53 22.53 0.47
C ILE A 325 2.99 22.20 0.19
N GLU A 326 3.86 22.64 1.08
CA GLU A 326 5.30 22.38 1.01
C GLU A 326 5.69 21.17 1.86
N ILE A 327 6.70 20.43 1.41
CA ILE A 327 7.51 19.52 2.22
C ILE A 327 8.75 20.30 2.66
N PRO A 328 8.79 20.82 3.91
CA PRO A 328 9.86 21.70 4.34
C PRO A 328 11.22 20.99 4.34
N PHE A 329 12.30 21.74 4.10
CA PHE A 329 13.66 21.21 4.14
C PHE A 329 13.98 20.41 5.42
N LYS A 330 13.51 20.88 6.59
CA LYS A 330 13.67 20.18 7.87
C LYS A 330 13.07 18.77 7.91
N ILE A 331 12.08 18.49 7.05
CA ILE A 331 11.48 17.16 6.88
C ILE A 331 12.31 16.38 5.86
N ARG A 332 12.52 16.95 4.67
CA ARG A 332 13.26 16.32 3.58
C ARG A 332 14.70 15.94 3.97
N ASN A 333 15.46 16.83 4.59
CA ASN A 333 16.87 16.61 4.97
C ASN A 333 17.04 15.56 6.10
N LYS A 334 15.94 15.05 6.67
CA LYS A 334 16.01 13.83 7.48
C LYS A 334 16.18 12.58 6.63
N PHE A 335 15.76 12.64 5.37
CA PHE A 335 15.90 11.56 4.41
C PHE A 335 17.19 11.72 3.59
N VAL A 336 17.78 10.60 3.18
CA VAL A 336 18.87 10.56 2.21
C VAL A 336 18.27 10.81 0.83
N GLU A 337 18.89 11.72 0.08
CA GLU A 337 18.65 11.88 -1.36
C GLU A 337 19.32 10.71 -2.07
N ASP A 338 18.70 9.55 -2.00
CA ASP A 338 19.04 8.43 -2.86
C ASP A 338 17.84 8.14 -3.77
N GLU A 339 18.09 7.53 -4.92
CA GLU A 339 17.04 7.20 -5.88
C GLU A 339 16.03 6.14 -5.35
N GLU A 340 16.25 5.60 -4.13
CA GLU A 340 15.38 4.62 -3.47
C GLU A 340 14.51 5.26 -2.37
N GLY A 341 13.20 5.01 -2.41
CA GLY A 341 12.43 4.83 -1.17
C GLY A 341 11.64 6.00 -0.61
N VAL A 342 11.35 7.02 -1.41
CA VAL A 342 10.29 7.99 -1.07
C VAL A 342 8.96 7.47 -1.60
N GLU A 343 8.16 6.88 -0.73
CA GLU A 343 6.77 6.53 -1.03
C GLU A 343 5.85 7.55 -0.35
N ILE A 344 4.78 7.92 -1.03
CA ILE A 344 3.79 8.89 -0.55
C ILE A 344 2.40 8.24 -0.55
N ALA A 345 1.67 8.38 0.55
CA ALA A 345 0.26 8.01 0.61
C ALA A 345 -0.53 9.04 1.40
N ALA A 346 -1.68 9.43 0.88
CA ALA A 346 -2.60 10.33 1.56
C ALA A 346 -3.89 9.60 1.91
N SER A 347 -4.57 10.05 2.97
CA SER A 347 -5.96 9.71 3.19
C SER A 347 -6.62 10.70 4.14
N GLY A 348 -7.76 11.24 3.71
CA GLY A 348 -8.48 12.30 4.41
C GLY A 348 -7.57 13.47 4.77
N ASN A 349 -7.54 13.82 6.05
CA ASN A 349 -6.75 14.97 6.53
C ASN A 349 -5.24 14.70 6.66
N HIS A 350 -4.75 13.54 6.22
CA HIS A 350 -3.38 13.09 6.49
C HIS A 350 -2.63 12.71 5.22
N LEU A 351 -1.33 12.99 5.21
CA LEU A 351 -0.38 12.58 4.19
C LEU A 351 0.83 11.97 4.89
N ALA A 352 1.31 10.83 4.43
CA ALA A 352 2.50 10.17 4.93
C ALA A 352 3.56 10.10 3.83
N ILE A 353 4.81 10.31 4.22
CA ILE A 353 5.97 10.22 3.33
C ILE A 353 7.03 9.37 4.01
N THR A 354 7.55 8.36 3.32
CA THR A 354 8.68 7.55 3.79
C THR A 354 10.01 8.10 3.30
N GLY A 355 11.09 7.76 4.00
CA GLY A 355 12.44 7.90 3.48
C GLY A 355 13.48 7.29 4.40
N TYR A 356 14.62 6.90 3.82
CA TYR A 356 15.76 6.38 4.57
C TYR A 356 16.53 7.52 5.22
N THR A 357 17.00 7.33 6.44
CA THR A 357 17.88 8.28 7.14
C THR A 357 19.34 7.90 6.91
N ARG A 358 20.27 8.84 7.18
CA ARG A 358 21.72 8.63 6.97
C ARG A 358 22.32 7.44 7.72
N ASP A 359 21.67 6.98 8.79
CA ASP A 359 22.07 5.81 9.57
C ASP A 359 21.55 4.47 9.01
N GLY A 360 20.85 4.49 7.87
CA GLY A 360 20.27 3.33 7.21
C GLY A 360 18.99 2.79 7.85
N SER A 361 18.39 3.51 8.80
CA SER A 361 17.01 3.28 9.22
C SER A 361 16.02 4.00 8.27
N PHE A 362 14.73 3.74 8.39
CA PHE A 362 13.70 4.51 7.67
C PHE A 362 12.83 5.27 8.66
N ARG A 363 12.32 6.42 8.22
CA ARG A 363 11.34 7.21 8.98
C ARG A 363 10.13 7.52 8.11
N ILE A 364 9.03 7.81 8.77
CA ILE A 364 7.79 8.22 8.12
C ILE A 364 7.37 9.55 8.71
N ALA A 365 7.33 10.58 7.88
CA ALA A 365 6.77 11.87 8.23
C ALA A 365 5.26 11.85 7.96
N VAL A 366 4.47 12.45 8.84
CA VAL A 366 3.02 12.60 8.65
C VAL A 366 2.68 14.08 8.70
N TYR A 367 2.02 14.55 7.65
CA TYR A 367 1.41 15.87 7.55
C TYR A 367 -0.08 15.81 7.88
N LYS A 368 -0.58 16.81 8.61
CA LYS A 368 -2.01 17.01 8.86
C LYS A 368 -2.47 18.31 8.18
N LYS A 369 -3.40 18.20 7.22
CA LYS A 369 -3.79 19.29 6.31
C LYS A 369 -4.45 20.47 7.02
N GLU A 370 -5.36 20.21 7.95
CA GLU A 370 -6.03 21.25 8.76
C GLU A 370 -5.06 22.03 9.67
N GLU A 371 -4.06 21.35 10.24
CA GLU A 371 -3.07 21.97 11.14
C GLU A 371 -1.87 22.54 10.38
N LYS A 372 -1.74 22.23 9.08
CA LYS A 372 -0.59 22.56 8.22
C LYS A 372 0.76 22.23 8.86
N TYR A 373 0.83 21.09 9.54
CA TYR A 373 1.98 20.70 10.33
C TYR A 373 2.48 19.30 10.01
N TRP A 374 3.81 19.18 9.95
CA TRP A 374 4.54 17.93 9.75
C TRP A 374 5.08 17.40 11.08
N ARG A 375 4.96 16.10 11.31
CA ARG A 375 5.55 15.41 12.45
C ARG A 375 6.25 14.12 12.03
N PHE A 376 7.11 13.61 12.91
CA PHE A 376 7.65 12.26 12.86
C PHE A 376 7.04 11.44 13.98
N PRO A 377 5.94 10.71 13.73
CA PRO A 377 5.37 9.82 14.73
C PRO A 377 6.37 8.74 15.14
N PRO A 378 6.38 8.32 16.42
CA PRO A 378 7.09 7.11 16.83
C PRO A 378 6.67 5.92 15.99
N THR A 379 7.63 5.18 15.43
CA THR A 379 7.33 3.91 14.78
C THR A 379 7.21 2.82 15.84
N ALA A 380 6.29 1.87 15.67
CA ALA A 380 5.89 0.93 16.73
C ALA A 380 7.00 -0.02 17.26
N ALA A 381 8.19 -0.02 16.65
CA ALA A 381 9.38 -0.85 16.94
C ALA A 381 10.33 -0.93 15.72
N PHE A 382 9.96 -0.37 14.57
CA PHE A 382 10.58 -0.67 13.28
C PHE A 382 11.84 0.15 12.98
N SER A 383 11.93 1.41 13.43
CA SER A 383 12.97 2.33 12.96
C SER A 383 14.14 2.55 13.90
N ASP A 384 13.93 2.58 15.22
CA ASP A 384 14.92 3.24 16.08
C ASP A 384 16.16 2.37 16.36
N LYS A 385 16.18 1.10 15.94
CA LYS A 385 17.26 0.15 16.30
C LYS A 385 17.78 -0.77 15.20
N MET A 386 17.13 -0.88 14.03
CA MET A 386 17.50 -1.89 13.03
C MET A 386 18.05 -1.25 11.74
N ARG A 387 19.36 -1.40 11.53
CA ARG A 387 20.04 -1.08 10.26
C ARG A 387 19.50 -2.00 9.15
N GLN A 388 19.41 -1.51 7.91
CA GLN A 388 19.05 -2.29 6.71
C GLN A 388 17.58 -2.73 6.60
N ALA A 389 16.64 -2.04 7.24
CA ALA A 389 15.22 -2.23 6.96
C ALA A 389 14.85 -1.64 5.60
N ARG A 390 13.89 -2.23 4.87
CA ARG A 390 13.35 -1.70 3.61
C ARG A 390 11.85 -1.44 3.71
N ILE A 391 11.37 -0.38 3.04
CA ILE A 391 9.93 -0.18 2.85
C ILE A 391 9.47 -1.03 1.66
N GLU A 392 8.48 -1.86 1.91
CA GLU A 392 7.88 -2.77 0.92
C GLU A 392 6.48 -2.33 0.52
N GLY A 393 6.05 -1.14 0.95
CA GLY A 393 4.82 -0.47 0.51
C GLY A 393 4.23 0.45 1.58
N LEU A 394 3.84 1.65 1.17
CA LEU A 394 3.05 2.64 1.88
C LEU A 394 1.76 2.82 1.08
N PHE A 395 0.62 2.57 1.71
CA PHE A 395 -0.65 2.48 0.99
C PHE A 395 -1.86 2.80 1.86
N GLN A 396 -2.97 3.06 1.17
CA GLN A 396 -4.29 3.08 1.73
C GLN A 396 -4.81 1.64 1.98
N PHE A 397 -5.40 1.39 3.14
CA PHE A 397 -6.03 0.12 3.51
C PHE A 397 -7.47 0.34 3.98
N LYS A 398 -8.41 -0.27 3.26
CA LYS A 398 -9.85 -0.23 3.51
C LYS A 398 -10.35 -1.61 3.91
N PRO A 399 -10.79 -1.84 5.15
CA PRO A 399 -11.13 -3.20 5.60
C PRO A 399 -12.27 -3.84 4.79
N ARG A 400 -12.05 -5.08 4.32
CA ARG A 400 -13.07 -5.88 3.62
C ARG A 400 -13.20 -7.27 4.26
N LEU A 401 -14.26 -7.47 5.04
CA LEU A 401 -14.50 -8.73 5.77
C LEU A 401 -15.09 -9.83 4.88
N ASP A 402 -15.81 -9.46 3.85
CA ASP A 402 -16.48 -10.36 2.90
C ASP A 402 -15.56 -10.81 1.76
N TRP A 403 -14.42 -10.15 1.58
CA TRP A 403 -13.47 -10.48 0.53
C TRP A 403 -12.65 -11.71 0.91
N VAL A 404 -12.73 -12.74 0.08
CA VAL A 404 -11.91 -13.93 0.19
C VAL A 404 -10.76 -13.79 -0.82
N PRO A 405 -9.50 -14.02 -0.39
CA PRO A 405 -8.36 -14.08 -1.29
C PRO A 405 -8.53 -15.10 -2.43
#